data_AF-A0A952KM40-F1
#
_entry.id   AF-A0A952KM40-F1
#
_cell.length_a   1.000
_cell.length_b   1.000
_cell.length_c   1.000
_cell.angle_alpha   90.00
_cell.angle_beta   90.00
_cell.angle_gamma   90.00
#
_symmetry.space_group_name_H-M   'P 1'
#
loop_
_entity.id
_entity.type
_entity.pdbx_description
1 polymer ?
#
loop_
_entity_poly.entity_id
_entity_poly.type
_entity_poly.pdbx_seq_one_letter_code
_entity_poly.pdbx_strand_id
1 'polypeptide(L)'
;MNPVRALPLFLLVLAASSADAAPLTLHAGNTTYTVDPATLQIDAARDGEPAIAVMPPLHGAETATPQAEGAGWRWSDAEGRAVTVSVETQALRVTITAASGKTLDWPLPKTTDGTWLVPDGEGMAYKADDPFWRKAYADEECLGGTTLLSFPAWSYMTRAHAVTYALGDGLLSDLCLHDDGGLQASLKHSFDDGTGTLDLLFAVGPAEPLAPALFYRQVLKARGQFTRFAGKTVPGLPRLFGAPQAYVWGDGRDLAFLDALKALGIRRLTLSYDQDPMTQTYLVRPEYLRRAKAMGYLAGPYEAFDNAQAAATADTPSAIWGDLYPAGCIRDAKG
;
A
#
# COMPACT_ATOMS: atom_id res chain seq x y z
N MET A 1 -5.70 -71.22 -53.04
CA MET A 1 -4.94 -69.96 -52.88
C MET A 1 -5.90 -68.81 -53.09
N ASN A 2 -6.28 -68.11 -52.02
CA ASN A 2 -7.08 -66.87 -52.05
C ASN A 2 -6.30 -65.82 -51.27
N PRO A 3 -6.08 -64.59 -51.79
CA PRO A 3 -5.40 -63.55 -51.03
C PRO A 3 -6.39 -62.80 -50.14
N VAL A 4 -6.04 -62.67 -48.86
CA VAL A 4 -6.76 -61.84 -47.88
C VAL A 4 -6.38 -60.38 -48.15
N ARG A 5 -7.37 -59.53 -48.45
CA ARG A 5 -7.22 -58.07 -48.53
C ARG A 5 -7.26 -57.48 -47.11
N ALA A 6 -6.16 -56.87 -46.69
CA ALA A 6 -6.11 -56.05 -45.49
C ALA A 6 -6.73 -54.67 -45.76
N LEU A 7 -7.66 -54.25 -44.89
CA LEU A 7 -8.29 -52.94 -44.91
C LEU A 7 -7.48 -51.99 -44.00
N PRO A 8 -7.11 -50.77 -44.42
CA PRO A 8 -6.36 -49.86 -43.57
C PRO A 8 -7.29 -49.20 -42.55
N LEU A 9 -6.94 -49.33 -41.27
CA LEU A 9 -7.58 -48.64 -40.16
C LEU A 9 -7.09 -47.19 -40.15
N PHE A 10 -7.94 -46.23 -40.55
CA PHE A 10 -7.65 -44.81 -40.41
C PHE A 10 -7.80 -44.42 -38.93
N LEU A 11 -6.67 -44.15 -38.27
CA LEU A 11 -6.65 -43.52 -36.94
C LEU A 11 -7.04 -42.05 -37.12
N LEU A 12 -8.23 -41.68 -36.67
CA LEU A 12 -8.66 -40.28 -36.59
C LEU A 12 -7.97 -39.66 -35.37
N VAL A 13 -6.87 -38.96 -35.59
CA VAL A 13 -6.25 -38.11 -34.55
C VAL A 13 -7.15 -36.88 -34.40
N LEU A 14 -8.00 -36.87 -33.37
CA LEU A 14 -8.62 -35.63 -32.91
C LEU A 14 -7.50 -34.78 -32.31
N ALA A 15 -7.06 -33.76 -33.05
CA ALA A 15 -6.31 -32.66 -32.47
C ALA A 15 -7.24 -31.96 -31.48
N ALA A 16 -6.97 -32.10 -30.19
CA ALA A 16 -7.59 -31.29 -29.16
C ALA A 16 -7.09 -29.86 -29.36
N SER A 17 -7.91 -29.02 -30.01
CA SER A 17 -7.70 -27.59 -30.02
C SER A 17 -7.90 -27.11 -28.58
N SER A 18 -6.82 -26.64 -27.95
CA SER A 18 -6.90 -25.83 -26.74
C SER A 18 -7.74 -24.61 -27.09
N ALA A 19 -9.02 -24.62 -26.71
CA ALA A 19 -9.83 -23.44 -26.78
C ALA A 19 -9.30 -22.49 -25.70
N ASP A 20 -8.65 -21.40 -26.10
CA ASP A 20 -8.31 -20.32 -25.19
C ASP A 20 -9.58 -19.88 -24.46
N ALA A 21 -9.49 -19.75 -23.14
CA ALA A 21 -10.62 -19.33 -22.34
C ALA A 21 -11.04 -17.91 -22.75
N ALA A 22 -12.34 -17.71 -23.00
CA ALA A 22 -12.86 -16.40 -23.36
C ALA A 22 -12.57 -15.37 -22.25
N PRO A 23 -12.28 -14.09 -22.60
CA PRO A 23 -12.11 -13.05 -21.60
C PRO A 23 -13.31 -12.94 -20.67
N LEU A 24 -13.03 -12.75 -19.38
CA LEU A 24 -14.02 -12.60 -18.33
C LEU A 24 -14.47 -11.14 -18.26
N THR A 25 -15.77 -10.90 -18.19
CA THR A 25 -16.33 -9.55 -18.06
C THR A 25 -16.92 -9.35 -16.68
N LEU A 26 -16.50 -8.27 -16.00
CA LEU A 26 -17.02 -7.86 -14.69
C LEU A 26 -17.49 -6.40 -14.75
N HIS A 27 -18.66 -6.11 -14.19
CA HIS A 27 -19.23 -4.77 -14.19
C HIS A 27 -19.16 -4.16 -12.79
N ALA A 28 -18.50 -3.02 -12.66
CA ALA A 28 -18.40 -2.25 -11.42
C ALA A 28 -18.91 -0.83 -11.66
N GLY A 29 -20.16 -0.56 -11.28
CA GLY A 29 -20.82 0.71 -11.57
C GLY A 29 -20.98 0.94 -13.08
N ASN A 30 -20.40 2.03 -13.59
CA ASN A 30 -20.38 2.39 -15.01
C ASN A 30 -19.10 1.96 -15.73
N THR A 31 -18.31 1.08 -15.12
CA THR A 31 -17.07 0.55 -15.70
C THR A 31 -17.22 -0.94 -15.94
N THR A 32 -16.91 -1.36 -17.16
CA THR A 32 -16.79 -2.76 -17.55
C THR A 32 -15.32 -3.13 -17.61
N TYR A 33 -14.92 -4.12 -16.83
CA TYR A 33 -13.59 -4.71 -16.83
C TYR A 33 -13.58 -5.99 -17.66
N THR A 34 -12.57 -6.14 -18.49
CA THR A 34 -12.29 -7.36 -19.25
C THR A 34 -10.98 -7.93 -18.74
N VAL A 35 -11.02 -9.17 -18.23
CA VAL A 35 -9.85 -9.89 -17.71
C VAL A 35 -9.59 -11.09 -18.61
N ASP A 36 -8.41 -11.15 -19.21
CA ASP A 36 -7.96 -12.33 -19.94
C ASP A 36 -7.41 -13.36 -18.95
N PRO A 37 -8.07 -14.51 -18.73
CA PRO A 37 -7.59 -15.51 -17.78
C PRO A 37 -6.30 -16.19 -18.24
N ALA A 38 -5.96 -16.17 -19.53
CA ALA A 38 -4.76 -16.81 -20.08
C ALA A 38 -3.48 -15.98 -19.86
N THR A 39 -3.60 -14.66 -19.64
CA THR A 39 -2.45 -13.74 -19.49
C THR A 39 -2.52 -12.86 -18.25
N LEU A 40 -3.70 -12.83 -17.61
CA LEU A 40 -4.10 -11.88 -16.59
C LEU A 40 -4.12 -10.41 -17.04
N GLN A 41 -4.12 -10.13 -18.35
CA GLN A 41 -4.33 -8.77 -18.85
C GLN A 41 -5.68 -8.22 -18.38
N ILE A 42 -5.71 -6.96 -17.98
CA ILE A 42 -6.93 -6.26 -17.54
C ILE A 42 -7.10 -4.99 -18.37
N ASP A 43 -8.23 -4.90 -19.06
CA ASP A 43 -8.70 -3.69 -19.72
C ASP A 43 -9.98 -3.20 -19.06
N ALA A 44 -10.29 -1.91 -19.22
CA ALA A 44 -11.52 -1.33 -18.72
C ALA A 44 -12.12 -0.33 -19.70
N ALA A 45 -13.44 -0.31 -19.81
CA ALA A 45 -14.20 0.67 -20.55
C ALA A 45 -15.27 1.30 -19.65
N ARG A 46 -15.29 2.63 -19.58
CA ARG A 46 -16.41 3.36 -18.96
C ARG A 46 -17.53 3.51 -19.98
N ASP A 47 -18.77 3.60 -19.52
CA ASP A 47 -19.93 3.72 -20.40
C ASP A 47 -19.78 4.85 -21.44
N GLY A 48 -19.75 4.49 -22.72
CA GLY A 48 -19.59 5.44 -23.83
C GLY A 48 -18.15 5.94 -24.06
N GLU A 49 -17.18 5.44 -23.33
CA GLU A 49 -15.74 5.73 -23.49
C GLU A 49 -15.02 4.52 -24.12
N PRO A 50 -13.91 4.74 -24.88
CA PRO A 50 -13.12 3.64 -25.40
C PRO A 50 -12.45 2.85 -24.27
N ALA A 51 -12.15 1.58 -24.54
CA ALA A 51 -11.40 0.74 -23.61
C ALA A 51 -9.96 1.29 -23.43
N ILE A 52 -9.46 1.18 -22.20
CA ILE A 52 -8.10 1.54 -21.81
C ILE A 52 -7.43 0.36 -21.09
N ALA A 53 -6.10 0.30 -21.19
CA ALA A 53 -5.31 -0.68 -20.46
C ALA A 53 -5.25 -0.33 -18.97
N VAL A 54 -5.53 -1.32 -18.12
CA VAL A 54 -5.41 -1.20 -16.65
C VAL A 54 -4.18 -1.98 -16.17
N MET A 55 -4.05 -3.24 -16.55
CA MET A 55 -2.85 -4.04 -16.32
C MET A 55 -2.44 -4.75 -17.62
N PRO A 56 -1.18 -4.68 -18.04
CA PRO A 56 -0.67 -5.50 -19.13
C PRO A 56 -0.66 -6.99 -18.72
N PRO A 57 -0.43 -7.92 -19.67
CA PRO A 57 -0.19 -9.34 -19.36
C PRO A 57 0.83 -9.52 -18.23
N LEU A 58 0.47 -10.29 -17.19
CA LEU A 58 1.42 -10.67 -16.14
C LEU A 58 2.42 -11.71 -16.65
N HIS A 59 1.94 -12.64 -17.49
CA HIS A 59 2.73 -13.72 -18.07
C HIS A 59 2.31 -13.97 -19.54
N GLY A 60 3.07 -14.83 -20.21
CA GLY A 60 2.69 -15.32 -21.54
C GLY A 60 1.37 -16.10 -21.50
N ALA A 61 0.70 -16.20 -22.65
CA ALA A 61 -0.57 -16.90 -22.75
C ALA A 61 -0.43 -18.39 -22.36
N GLU A 62 -1.31 -18.84 -21.48
CA GLU A 62 -1.39 -20.21 -20.98
C GLU A 62 -2.84 -20.70 -20.92
N THR A 63 -3.01 -22.03 -20.78
CA THR A 63 -4.35 -22.61 -20.64
C THR A 63 -4.93 -22.31 -19.27
N ALA A 64 -5.94 -21.45 -19.22
CA ALA A 64 -6.70 -21.16 -18.02
C ALA A 64 -8.08 -21.84 -18.04
N THR A 65 -8.55 -22.25 -16.86
CA THR A 65 -9.87 -22.90 -16.69
C THR A 65 -10.71 -22.17 -15.64
N PRO A 66 -11.11 -20.92 -15.91
CA PRO A 66 -11.87 -20.11 -14.96
C PRO A 66 -13.18 -20.79 -14.56
N GLN A 67 -13.41 -20.86 -13.24
CA GLN A 67 -14.64 -21.35 -12.63
C GLN A 67 -15.35 -20.19 -11.93
N ALA A 68 -16.67 -20.17 -11.97
CA ALA A 68 -17.44 -19.16 -11.25
C ALA A 68 -17.26 -19.34 -9.72
N GLU A 69 -17.00 -18.25 -9.01
CA GLU A 69 -16.88 -18.22 -7.55
C GLU A 69 -17.66 -17.00 -7.02
N GLY A 70 -18.84 -17.25 -6.45
CA GLY A 70 -19.75 -16.19 -6.01
C GLY A 70 -20.15 -15.26 -7.17
N ALA A 71 -19.86 -13.97 -7.03
CA ALA A 71 -20.08 -12.95 -8.08
C ALA A 71 -18.85 -12.73 -8.97
N GLY A 72 -17.88 -13.65 -8.92
CA GLY A 72 -16.59 -13.54 -9.58
C GLY A 72 -16.15 -14.87 -10.20
N TRP A 73 -14.84 -14.97 -10.42
CA TRP A 73 -14.20 -16.13 -11.05
C TRP A 73 -12.90 -16.47 -10.35
N ARG A 74 -12.53 -17.75 -10.42
CA ARG A 74 -11.29 -18.29 -9.87
C ARG A 74 -10.63 -19.27 -10.83
N TRP A 75 -9.31 -19.23 -10.90
CA TRP A 75 -8.49 -20.24 -11.56
C TRP A 75 -7.11 -20.34 -10.90
N SER A 76 -6.31 -21.29 -11.38
CA SER A 76 -4.88 -21.36 -11.10
C SER A 76 -4.10 -21.11 -12.38
N ASP A 77 -3.01 -20.36 -12.28
CA ASP A 77 -2.07 -20.21 -13.38
C ASP A 77 -1.04 -21.35 -13.42
N ALA A 78 -0.16 -21.38 -14.43
CA ALA A 78 0.85 -22.42 -14.60
C ALA A 78 1.94 -22.39 -13.50
N GLU A 79 2.13 -21.26 -12.83
CA GLU A 79 2.99 -21.15 -11.65
C GLU A 79 2.30 -21.70 -10.38
N GLY A 80 1.03 -22.08 -10.45
CA GLY A 80 0.25 -22.58 -9.32
C GLY A 80 -0.21 -21.48 -8.38
N ARG A 81 -0.24 -20.21 -8.82
CA ARG A 81 -0.88 -19.13 -8.07
C ARG A 81 -2.39 -19.26 -8.23
N ALA A 82 -3.14 -19.11 -7.14
CA ALA A 82 -4.59 -19.07 -7.19
C ALA A 82 -5.04 -17.62 -7.42
N VAL A 83 -5.71 -17.39 -8.55
CA VAL A 83 -6.23 -16.08 -8.94
C VAL A 83 -7.73 -16.06 -8.67
N THR A 84 -8.23 -14.99 -8.06
CA THR A 84 -9.66 -14.72 -7.94
C THR A 84 -9.93 -13.30 -8.40
N VAL A 85 -10.97 -13.12 -9.22
CA VAL A 85 -11.43 -11.80 -9.67
C VAL A 85 -12.89 -11.61 -9.28
N SER A 86 -13.22 -10.45 -8.74
CA SER A 86 -14.58 -10.12 -8.28
C SER A 86 -14.80 -8.61 -8.33
N VAL A 87 -15.99 -8.14 -7.97
CA VAL A 87 -16.28 -6.71 -7.82
C VAL A 87 -16.45 -6.38 -6.35
N GLU A 88 -15.70 -5.40 -5.86
CA GLU A 88 -15.87 -4.82 -4.53
C GLU A 88 -16.34 -3.37 -4.70
N THR A 89 -17.58 -3.08 -4.32
CA THR A 89 -18.21 -1.76 -4.47
C THR A 89 -18.23 -1.27 -5.94
N GLN A 90 -17.36 -0.34 -6.31
CA GLN A 90 -17.21 0.20 -7.67
C GLN A 90 -15.84 -0.10 -8.28
N ALA A 91 -15.13 -1.11 -7.75
CA ALA A 91 -13.81 -1.52 -8.22
C ALA A 91 -13.77 -2.99 -8.60
N LEU A 92 -12.94 -3.31 -9.58
CA LEU A 92 -12.49 -4.68 -9.79
C LEU A 92 -11.54 -5.05 -8.66
N ARG A 93 -11.76 -6.20 -8.04
CA ARG A 93 -10.85 -6.79 -7.05
C ARG A 93 -10.19 -8.02 -7.65
N VAL A 94 -8.86 -8.10 -7.53
CA VAL A 94 -8.06 -9.26 -7.92
C VAL A 94 -7.26 -9.71 -6.71
N THR A 95 -7.39 -10.97 -6.33
CA THR A 95 -6.52 -11.59 -5.32
C THR A 95 -5.67 -12.67 -5.96
N ILE A 96 -4.38 -12.65 -5.68
CA ILE A 96 -3.43 -13.66 -6.13
C ILE A 96 -2.82 -14.29 -4.89
N THR A 97 -3.00 -15.59 -4.71
CA THR A 97 -2.43 -16.35 -3.59
C THR A 97 -1.34 -17.29 -4.10
N ALA A 98 -0.18 -17.30 -3.44
CA ALA A 98 0.93 -18.18 -3.82
C ALA A 98 1.59 -18.81 -2.60
N ALA A 99 2.44 -19.82 -2.83
CA ALA A 99 3.25 -20.44 -1.79
C ALA A 99 4.37 -19.49 -1.32
N SER A 100 4.76 -19.64 -0.04
CA SER A 100 5.84 -18.87 0.59
C SER A 100 7.17 -18.99 -0.18
N GLY A 101 7.94 -17.91 -0.27
CA GLY A 101 9.19 -17.80 -1.02
C GLY A 101 9.03 -17.49 -2.52
N LYS A 102 7.81 -17.23 -3.00
CA LYS A 102 7.56 -16.78 -4.39
C LYS A 102 7.53 -15.25 -4.47
N THR A 103 7.78 -14.72 -5.66
CA THR A 103 7.66 -13.29 -5.95
C THR A 103 6.78 -13.06 -7.18
N LEU A 104 6.28 -11.83 -7.30
CA LEU A 104 5.57 -11.33 -8.46
C LEU A 104 6.12 -9.95 -8.81
N ASP A 105 6.36 -9.71 -10.09
CA ASP A 105 6.74 -8.41 -10.66
C ASP A 105 5.80 -8.15 -11.84
N TRP A 106 4.93 -7.16 -11.68
CA TRP A 106 3.90 -6.85 -12.65
C TRP A 106 4.07 -5.41 -13.14
N PRO A 107 4.55 -5.21 -14.38
CA PRO A 107 4.63 -3.87 -14.95
C PRO A 107 3.24 -3.26 -15.06
N LEU A 108 3.13 -1.95 -14.81
CA LEU A 108 1.93 -1.20 -15.18
C LEU A 108 1.99 -0.82 -16.67
N PRO A 109 0.88 -0.33 -17.28
CA PRO A 109 0.89 0.07 -18.69
C PRO A 109 2.02 1.06 -18.99
N LYS A 110 2.69 0.91 -20.15
CA LYS A 110 3.78 1.82 -20.52
C LYS A 110 3.27 3.25 -20.71
N THR A 111 4.00 4.22 -20.17
CA THR A 111 3.62 5.64 -20.19
C THR A 111 4.74 6.50 -20.75
N THR A 112 4.44 7.30 -21.76
CA THR A 112 5.35 8.32 -22.32
C THR A 112 4.88 9.75 -22.02
N ASP A 113 3.68 9.88 -21.48
CA ASP A 113 3.06 11.12 -21.02
C ASP A 113 2.25 10.88 -19.73
N GLY A 114 1.39 11.82 -19.34
CA GLY A 114 0.57 11.65 -18.14
C GLY A 114 1.35 11.82 -16.83
N THR A 115 0.78 11.34 -15.73
CA THR A 115 1.29 11.59 -14.37
C THR A 115 0.99 10.43 -13.45
N TRP A 116 2.01 9.92 -12.77
CA TRP A 116 1.88 9.02 -11.63
C TRP A 116 1.58 9.85 -10.38
N LEU A 117 0.43 9.60 -9.76
CA LEU A 117 0.00 10.19 -8.50
C LEU A 117 0.30 9.18 -7.40
N VAL A 118 1.36 9.41 -6.63
CA VAL A 118 1.88 8.46 -5.64
C VAL A 118 1.86 9.10 -4.25
N PRO A 119 1.39 8.40 -3.21
CA PRO A 119 1.46 8.85 -1.81
C PRO A 119 2.87 8.80 -1.21
N ASP A 120 3.87 9.31 -1.93
CA ASP A 120 5.21 9.55 -1.38
C ASP A 120 5.17 10.79 -0.47
N GLY A 121 5.42 10.59 0.82
CA GLY A 121 5.23 11.63 1.85
C GLY A 121 3.79 12.14 1.90
N GLU A 122 3.59 13.45 1.77
CA GLU A 122 2.24 14.04 1.70
C GLU A 122 1.53 13.78 0.35
N GLY A 123 2.25 13.24 -0.64
CA GLY A 123 1.79 12.96 -1.99
C GLY A 123 2.60 13.71 -3.05
N MET A 124 2.92 13.01 -4.13
CA MET A 124 3.74 13.54 -5.22
C MET A 124 3.15 13.16 -6.59
N ALA A 125 3.33 14.08 -7.54
CA ALA A 125 2.86 13.95 -8.91
C ALA A 125 4.08 13.85 -9.86
N TYR A 126 4.40 12.62 -10.28
CA TYR A 126 5.52 12.34 -11.16
C TYR A 126 5.04 12.32 -12.60
N LYS A 127 5.26 13.43 -13.30
CA LYS A 127 4.92 13.52 -14.72
C LYS A 127 5.88 12.65 -15.53
N ALA A 128 5.35 11.75 -16.36
CA ALA A 128 6.15 10.67 -16.94
C ALA A 128 7.22 11.17 -17.94
N ASP A 129 6.98 12.31 -18.59
CA ASP A 129 7.90 12.94 -19.54
C ASP A 129 8.83 13.98 -18.88
N ASP A 130 8.78 14.17 -17.55
CA ASP A 130 9.58 15.18 -16.87
C ASP A 130 11.06 14.76 -16.76
N PRO A 131 12.01 15.54 -17.32
CA PRO A 131 13.43 15.21 -17.27
C PRO A 131 13.99 15.10 -15.84
N PHE A 132 13.43 15.83 -14.87
CA PHE A 132 13.86 15.75 -13.48
C PHE A 132 13.52 14.38 -12.90
N TRP A 133 12.27 13.93 -13.03
CA TRP A 133 11.83 12.64 -12.49
C TRP A 133 12.49 11.48 -13.20
N ARG A 134 12.59 11.52 -14.54
CA ARG A 134 13.29 10.49 -15.31
C ARG A 134 14.76 10.36 -14.91
N LYS A 135 15.42 11.47 -14.55
CA LYS A 135 16.79 11.44 -14.03
C LYS A 135 16.85 10.93 -12.59
N ALA A 136 15.90 11.30 -11.74
CA ALA A 136 15.84 10.85 -10.36
C ALA A 136 15.66 9.33 -10.26
N TYR A 137 14.84 8.76 -11.14
CA TYR A 137 14.58 7.32 -11.27
C TYR A 137 15.30 6.71 -12.46
N ALA A 138 16.55 7.13 -12.73
CA ALA A 138 17.36 6.53 -13.80
C ALA A 138 17.64 5.05 -13.52
N ASP A 139 17.79 4.71 -12.25
CA ASP A 139 17.74 3.35 -11.73
C ASP A 139 16.38 3.13 -11.05
N GLU A 140 15.97 1.86 -10.93
CA GLU A 140 14.72 1.52 -10.27
C GLU A 140 14.76 1.84 -8.78
N GLU A 141 13.75 2.57 -8.30
CA GLU A 141 13.53 2.80 -6.86
C GLU A 141 12.11 2.35 -6.46
N CYS A 142 12.00 1.73 -5.30
CA CYS A 142 10.76 1.11 -4.82
C CYS A 142 10.25 1.76 -3.54
N LEU A 143 8.95 2.04 -3.52
CA LEU A 143 8.21 2.52 -2.35
C LEU A 143 7.38 1.37 -1.77
N GLY A 144 7.79 0.89 -0.59
CA GLY A 144 7.06 -0.16 0.11
C GLY A 144 5.69 0.29 0.61
N GLY A 145 4.68 -0.55 0.41
CA GLY A 145 3.26 -0.25 0.65
C GLY A 145 2.92 0.07 2.10
N THR A 146 3.67 -0.51 3.05
CA THR A 146 3.53 -0.23 4.50
C THR A 146 4.68 0.56 5.10
N THR A 147 5.73 0.85 4.33
CA THR A 147 6.98 1.44 4.85
C THR A 147 7.26 2.85 4.31
N LEU A 148 7.00 3.11 3.04
CA LEU A 148 7.30 4.38 2.38
C LEU A 148 6.06 5.07 1.81
N LEU A 149 5.07 4.31 1.34
CA LEU A 149 3.79 4.90 0.92
C LEU A 149 2.97 5.32 2.15
N SER A 150 2.50 6.57 2.17
CA SER A 150 1.62 7.08 3.25
C SER A 150 0.26 6.37 3.29
N PHE A 151 -0.17 5.80 2.17
CA PHE A 151 -1.22 4.81 2.08
C PHE A 151 -1.02 4.00 0.78
N PRO A 152 -1.42 2.72 0.74
CA PRO A 152 -1.02 1.82 -0.34
C PRO A 152 -1.94 1.90 -1.56
N ALA A 153 -2.10 3.09 -2.15
CA ALA A 153 -2.85 3.30 -3.38
C ALA A 153 -2.24 4.41 -4.24
N TRP A 154 -2.15 4.21 -5.55
CA TRP A 154 -1.57 5.17 -6.50
C TRP A 154 -2.44 5.26 -7.75
N SER A 155 -2.15 6.21 -8.64
CA SER A 155 -2.88 6.32 -9.90
C SER A 155 -2.00 6.74 -11.05
N TYR A 156 -2.34 6.27 -12.25
CA TYR A 156 -1.89 6.90 -13.49
C TYR A 156 -3.00 7.83 -13.99
N MET A 157 -2.66 9.10 -14.20
CA MET A 157 -3.59 10.12 -14.68
C MET A 157 -3.16 10.66 -16.04
N THR A 158 -4.07 10.59 -17.00
CA THR A 158 -3.98 11.30 -18.28
C THR A 158 -4.86 12.56 -18.23
N ARG A 159 -5.00 13.27 -19.36
CA ARG A 159 -5.96 14.38 -19.45
C ARG A 159 -7.42 13.91 -19.44
N ALA A 160 -7.69 12.65 -19.74
CA ALA A 160 -9.04 12.13 -19.91
C ALA A 160 -9.53 11.35 -18.69
N HIS A 161 -8.66 10.55 -18.07
CA HIS A 161 -9.03 9.61 -17.03
C HIS A 161 -7.90 9.44 -16.00
N ALA A 162 -8.25 8.82 -14.87
CA ALA A 162 -7.31 8.26 -13.92
C ALA A 162 -7.60 6.76 -13.74
N VAL A 163 -6.56 5.94 -13.78
CA VAL A 163 -6.59 4.53 -13.37
C VAL A 163 -5.95 4.46 -11.99
N THR A 164 -6.73 4.04 -11.00
CA THR A 164 -6.30 3.92 -9.61
C THR A 164 -6.11 2.46 -9.23
N TYR A 165 -4.98 2.19 -8.56
CA TYR A 165 -4.58 0.90 -8.03
C TYR A 165 -4.51 1.03 -6.51
N ALA A 166 -5.06 0.07 -5.77
CA ALA A 166 -4.94 0.04 -4.31
C ALA A 166 -4.68 -1.38 -3.81
N LEU A 167 -3.78 -1.50 -2.84
CA LEU A 167 -3.53 -2.75 -2.12
C LEU A 167 -4.49 -2.87 -0.93
N GLY A 168 -4.79 -4.10 -0.53
CA GLY A 168 -5.57 -4.39 0.67
C GLY A 168 -4.92 -3.89 1.95
N ASP A 169 -3.65 -4.24 2.19
CA ASP A 169 -2.85 -3.82 3.36
C ASP A 169 -1.42 -3.34 3.00
N GLY A 170 -0.92 -3.70 1.82
CA GLY A 170 0.38 -3.25 1.28
C GLY A 170 1.60 -3.99 1.82
N LEU A 171 1.40 -5.03 2.63
CA LEU A 171 2.49 -5.74 3.28
C LEU A 171 3.31 -6.55 2.24
N LEU A 172 4.64 -6.41 2.28
CA LEU A 172 5.56 -7.03 1.33
C LEU A 172 5.23 -6.74 -0.15
N SER A 173 4.62 -5.59 -0.40
CA SER A 173 4.39 -5.05 -1.74
C SER A 173 5.13 -3.74 -1.92
N ASP A 174 5.64 -3.51 -3.12
CA ASP A 174 6.35 -2.31 -3.51
C ASP A 174 5.79 -1.73 -4.81
N LEU A 175 5.66 -0.40 -4.85
CA LEU A 175 5.53 0.34 -6.10
C LEU A 175 6.93 0.76 -6.55
N CYS A 176 7.41 0.25 -7.66
CA CYS A 176 8.72 0.59 -8.20
C CYS A 176 8.59 1.53 -9.39
N LEU A 177 9.46 2.54 -9.45
CA LEU A 177 9.52 3.55 -10.51
C LEU A 177 10.90 3.52 -11.18
N HIS A 178 10.94 3.64 -12.51
CA HIS A 178 12.18 3.70 -13.29
C HIS A 178 11.98 4.42 -14.63
N ASP A 179 13.05 4.95 -15.23
CA ASP A 179 13.02 5.49 -16.59
C ASP A 179 13.22 4.38 -17.64
N ASP A 180 12.28 4.28 -18.59
CA ASP A 180 12.41 3.50 -19.83
C ASP A 180 11.77 4.28 -20.99
N GLY A 181 12.36 5.43 -21.34
CA GLY A 181 11.80 6.34 -22.34
C GLY A 181 10.59 7.13 -21.85
N GLY A 182 10.49 7.28 -20.53
CA GLY A 182 9.36 7.80 -19.76
C GLY A 182 9.38 7.13 -18.38
N LEU A 183 8.87 7.81 -17.35
CA LEU A 183 8.79 7.23 -16.01
C LEU A 183 7.74 6.11 -15.99
N GLN A 184 8.18 4.87 -15.82
CA GLN A 184 7.32 3.69 -15.73
C GLN A 184 7.08 3.31 -14.27
N ALA A 185 6.06 2.47 -14.05
CA ALA A 185 5.77 1.88 -12.76
C ALA A 185 5.65 0.35 -12.86
N SER A 186 6.02 -0.36 -11.81
CA SER A 186 5.71 -1.78 -11.61
C SER A 186 5.28 -2.04 -10.18
N LEU A 187 4.46 -3.08 -10.00
CA LEU A 187 4.09 -3.62 -8.70
C LEU A 187 4.92 -4.86 -8.44
N LYS A 188 5.67 -4.86 -7.33
CA LYS A 188 6.36 -6.06 -6.84
C LYS A 188 5.70 -6.57 -5.58
N HIS A 189 5.70 -7.88 -5.40
CA HIS A 189 5.19 -8.52 -4.18
C HIS A 189 5.99 -9.78 -3.85
N SER A 190 6.29 -9.96 -2.56
CA SER A 190 6.86 -11.19 -2.02
C SER A 190 5.80 -11.95 -1.24
N PHE A 191 5.53 -13.17 -1.69
CA PHE A 191 4.66 -14.10 -0.99
C PHE A 191 5.49 -14.83 0.07
N ASP A 192 5.47 -14.35 1.31
CA ASP A 192 6.19 -14.96 2.43
C ASP A 192 5.23 -15.26 3.60
N ASP A 193 5.78 -15.79 4.69
CA ASP A 193 5.01 -16.13 5.89
C ASP A 193 4.29 -14.89 6.44
N GLY A 194 2.96 -14.93 6.43
CA GLY A 194 2.10 -13.79 6.82
C GLY A 194 1.53 -12.98 5.65
N THR A 195 2.03 -13.15 4.41
CA THR A 195 1.56 -12.47 3.19
C THR A 195 1.38 -13.41 2.01
N GLY A 196 0.76 -14.57 2.22
CA GLY A 196 0.51 -15.51 1.11
C GLY A 196 -0.45 -15.00 0.02
N THR A 197 -1.01 -13.79 0.14
CA THR A 197 -2.00 -13.23 -0.79
C THR A 197 -1.75 -11.75 -1.08
N LEU A 198 -1.66 -11.42 -2.36
CA LEU A 198 -1.73 -10.06 -2.90
C LEU A 198 -3.21 -9.71 -3.14
N ASP A 199 -3.73 -8.65 -2.52
CA ASP A 199 -5.09 -8.13 -2.72
C ASP A 199 -5.06 -6.77 -3.42
N LEU A 200 -5.58 -6.71 -4.64
CA LEU A 200 -5.56 -5.54 -5.51
C LEU A 200 -6.97 -5.06 -5.84
N LEU A 201 -7.15 -3.74 -5.84
CA LEU A 201 -8.36 -3.06 -6.28
C LEU A 201 -8.01 -2.10 -7.42
N PHE A 202 -8.83 -2.12 -8.47
CA PHE A 202 -8.69 -1.25 -9.63
C PHE A 202 -9.95 -0.40 -9.81
N ALA A 203 -9.78 0.89 -9.97
CA ALA A 203 -10.85 1.83 -10.28
C ALA A 203 -10.47 2.71 -11.48
N VAL A 204 -11.42 2.97 -12.38
CA VAL A 204 -11.26 3.92 -13.48
C VAL A 204 -12.22 5.07 -13.28
N GLY A 205 -11.69 6.28 -13.32
CA GLY A 205 -12.46 7.51 -13.11
C GLY A 205 -12.03 8.63 -14.05
N PRO A 206 -12.66 9.82 -13.93
CA PRO A 206 -12.20 11.01 -14.63
C PRO A 206 -10.78 11.41 -14.18
N ALA A 207 -10.11 12.25 -14.97
CA ALA A 207 -8.83 12.84 -14.56
C ALA A 207 -9.00 13.68 -13.28
N GLU A 208 -8.44 13.20 -12.17
CA GLU A 208 -8.57 13.78 -10.83
C GLU A 208 -7.24 13.61 -10.08
N PRO A 209 -6.52 14.71 -9.75
CA PRO A 209 -5.25 14.65 -9.03
C PRO A 209 -5.33 13.98 -7.64
N LEU A 210 -6.52 13.93 -7.04
CA LEU A 210 -6.76 13.27 -5.76
C LEU A 210 -7.34 11.84 -5.90
N ALA A 211 -7.35 11.27 -7.10
CA ALA A 211 -7.93 9.95 -7.39
C ALA A 211 -7.50 8.86 -6.38
N PRO A 212 -6.21 8.64 -6.07
CA PRO A 212 -5.83 7.57 -5.15
C PRO A 212 -6.34 7.80 -3.72
N ALA A 213 -6.28 9.04 -3.23
CA ALA A 213 -6.75 9.39 -1.89
C ALA A 213 -8.27 9.28 -1.76
N LEU A 214 -9.02 9.74 -2.76
CA LEU A 214 -10.48 9.66 -2.77
C LEU A 214 -10.96 8.21 -2.83
N PHE A 215 -10.35 7.41 -3.70
CA PHE A 215 -10.68 5.99 -3.84
C PHE A 215 -10.33 5.21 -2.58
N TYR A 216 -9.10 5.31 -2.08
CA TYR A 216 -8.68 4.55 -0.90
C TYR A 216 -9.49 4.93 0.35
N ARG A 217 -9.85 6.21 0.50
CA ARG A 217 -10.79 6.65 1.54
C ARG A 217 -12.16 6.00 1.42
N GLN A 218 -12.67 5.76 0.22
CA GLN A 218 -13.93 5.04 0.02
C GLN A 218 -13.79 3.56 0.40
N VAL A 219 -12.68 2.91 0.01
CA VAL A 219 -12.35 1.54 0.41
C VAL A 219 -12.33 1.40 1.94
N LEU A 220 -11.58 2.26 2.64
CA LEU A 220 -11.52 2.26 4.10
C LEU A 220 -12.90 2.45 4.75
N LYS A 221 -13.78 3.27 4.16
CA LYS A 221 -15.15 3.44 4.66
C LYS A 221 -16.00 2.21 4.44
N ALA A 222 -15.95 1.63 3.24
CA ALA A 222 -16.71 0.43 2.89
C ALA A 222 -16.32 -0.77 3.76
N ARG A 223 -15.04 -0.88 4.09
CA ARG A 223 -14.48 -1.91 4.98
C ARG A 223 -14.62 -1.59 6.49
N GLY A 224 -15.23 -0.46 6.86
CA GLY A 224 -15.39 -0.07 8.27
C GLY A 224 -14.10 0.35 8.99
N GLN A 225 -13.02 0.61 8.25
CA GLN A 225 -11.69 0.97 8.75
C GLN A 225 -11.49 2.49 8.89
N PHE A 226 -12.42 3.31 8.39
CA PHE A 226 -12.32 4.77 8.45
C PHE A 226 -12.96 5.35 9.72
N THR A 227 -12.13 5.72 10.71
CA THR A 227 -12.60 6.43 11.92
C THR A 227 -12.36 7.94 11.82
N ARG A 228 -13.45 8.72 11.85
CA ARG A 228 -13.37 10.19 11.90
C ARG A 228 -12.80 10.65 13.25
N PHE A 229 -12.08 11.78 13.23
CA PHE A 229 -11.60 12.41 14.46
C PHE A 229 -12.71 12.62 15.51
N ALA A 230 -13.88 13.12 15.08
CA ALA A 230 -15.04 13.32 15.97
C ALA A 230 -15.63 12.02 16.56
N GLY A 231 -15.33 10.86 15.99
CA GLY A 231 -15.74 9.56 16.50
C GLY A 231 -14.74 8.94 17.47
N LYS A 232 -13.58 9.56 17.69
CA LYS A 232 -12.57 9.06 18.63
C LYS A 232 -12.96 9.42 20.07
N THR A 233 -13.13 8.41 20.91
CA THR A 233 -13.52 8.58 22.33
C THR A 233 -12.29 8.77 23.22
N VAL A 234 -11.58 9.89 23.07
CA VAL A 234 -10.32 10.18 23.80
C VAL A 234 -10.46 11.40 24.72
N PRO A 235 -10.13 11.31 26.02
CA PRO A 235 -10.18 12.45 26.93
C PRO A 235 -9.30 13.62 26.47
N GLY A 236 -9.85 14.83 26.48
CA GLY A 236 -9.10 16.04 26.13
C GLY A 236 -8.78 16.20 24.65
N LEU A 237 -9.30 15.32 23.77
CA LEU A 237 -9.07 15.36 22.33
C LEU A 237 -9.31 16.74 21.68
N PRO A 238 -10.35 17.53 22.06
CA PRO A 238 -10.54 18.87 21.50
C PRO A 238 -9.40 19.87 21.78
N ARG A 239 -8.49 19.57 22.71
CA ARG A 239 -7.34 20.43 23.03
C ARG A 239 -6.27 20.41 21.93
N LEU A 240 -6.28 19.42 21.04
CA LEU A 240 -5.40 19.38 19.87
C LEU A 240 -5.73 20.47 18.83
N PHE A 241 -6.99 20.90 18.74
CA PHE A 241 -7.39 21.87 17.73
C PHE A 241 -6.69 23.22 17.94
N GLY A 242 -5.88 23.63 16.97
CA GLY A 242 -5.12 24.88 17.02
C GLY A 242 -4.01 24.89 18.08
N ALA A 243 -3.60 23.73 18.60
CA ALA A 243 -2.43 23.62 19.46
C ALA A 243 -1.17 23.46 18.61
N PRO A 244 -0.19 24.37 18.68
CA PRO A 244 1.14 24.12 18.15
C PRO A 244 1.76 22.90 18.83
N GLN A 245 2.61 22.17 18.11
CA GLN A 245 3.43 21.13 18.70
C GLN A 245 4.81 21.71 19.04
N ALA A 246 5.31 21.43 20.23
CA ALA A 246 6.66 21.78 20.64
C ALA A 246 7.34 20.56 21.26
N TYR A 247 8.52 20.22 20.75
CA TYR A 247 9.41 19.26 21.38
C TYR A 247 10.41 20.02 22.25
N VAL A 248 10.41 19.76 23.56
CA VAL A 248 11.23 20.50 24.53
C VAL A 248 12.39 19.66 25.05
N TRP A 249 13.53 20.33 25.22
CA TRP A 249 14.78 19.79 25.76
C TRP A 249 15.25 20.71 26.89
N GLY A 250 16.20 20.24 27.71
CA GLY A 250 16.83 21.08 28.74
C GLY A 250 15.81 21.74 29.70
N ASP A 251 15.97 23.03 29.92
CA ASP A 251 15.14 23.88 30.78
C ASP A 251 13.71 24.11 30.27
N GLY A 252 13.40 23.72 29.03
CA GLY A 252 12.02 23.62 28.53
C GLY A 252 11.16 22.64 29.34
N ARG A 253 11.78 21.80 30.18
CA ARG A 253 11.16 20.86 31.11
C ARG A 253 10.93 21.45 32.52
N ASP A 254 11.28 22.72 32.74
CA ASP A 254 11.09 23.41 34.00
C ASP A 254 9.74 24.14 34.08
N LEU A 255 9.24 24.37 35.30
CA LEU A 255 7.97 25.09 35.52
C LEU A 255 8.03 26.55 35.02
N ALA A 256 9.20 27.17 35.08
CA ALA A 256 9.40 28.55 34.60
C ALA A 256 9.13 28.68 33.10
N PHE A 257 9.45 27.65 32.31
CA PHE A 257 9.13 27.63 30.89
C PHE A 257 7.61 27.66 30.66
N LEU A 258 6.85 26.85 31.39
CA LEU A 258 5.38 26.86 31.31
C LEU A 258 4.79 28.24 31.68
N ASP A 259 5.39 28.91 32.66
CA ASP A 259 4.98 30.25 33.08
C ASP A 259 5.27 31.30 32.02
N ALA A 260 6.43 31.22 31.38
CA ALA A 260 6.78 32.08 30.25
C ALA A 260 5.78 31.90 29.10
N LEU A 261 5.45 30.66 28.71
CA LEU A 261 4.46 30.39 27.67
C LEU A 261 3.08 30.99 28.02
N LYS A 262 2.65 30.84 29.27
CA LYS A 262 1.38 31.41 29.74
C LYS A 262 1.40 32.93 29.71
N ALA A 263 2.51 33.56 30.13
CA ALA A 263 2.68 35.01 30.10
C ALA A 263 2.65 35.57 28.66
N LEU A 264 3.16 34.81 27.70
CA LEU A 264 3.07 35.10 26.26
C LEU A 264 1.66 34.91 25.68
N GLY A 265 0.70 34.45 26.49
CA GLY A 265 -0.69 34.25 26.06
C GLY A 265 -0.92 32.99 25.23
N ILE A 266 0.00 32.02 25.28
CA ILE A 266 -0.20 30.71 24.66
C ILE A 266 -1.26 29.96 25.46
N ARG A 267 -2.38 29.60 24.80
CA ARG A 267 -3.55 28.99 25.46
C ARG A 267 -3.71 27.51 25.17
N ARG A 268 -3.04 27.02 24.12
CA ARG A 268 -3.06 25.62 23.68
C ARG A 268 -1.67 25.28 23.17
N LEU A 269 -1.19 24.10 23.55
CA LEU A 269 0.11 23.58 23.14
C LEU A 269 0.10 22.07 23.35
N THR A 270 0.74 21.34 22.45
CA THR A 270 1.09 19.94 22.61
C THR A 270 2.59 19.86 22.86
N LEU A 271 2.96 19.51 24.09
CA LEU A 271 4.34 19.37 24.53
C LEU A 271 4.79 17.92 24.41
N SER A 272 5.87 17.70 23.68
CA SER A 272 6.61 16.45 23.65
C SER A 272 7.96 16.68 24.33
N TYR A 273 8.47 15.70 25.07
CA TYR A 273 9.76 15.85 25.75
C TYR A 273 10.50 14.51 25.75
N ASP A 274 11.80 14.55 25.55
CA ASP A 274 12.67 13.46 25.98
C ASP A 274 13.01 13.63 27.47
N GLN A 275 13.53 12.59 28.09
CA GLN A 275 14.22 12.70 29.36
C GLN A 275 15.18 11.55 29.55
N ASP A 276 16.29 11.83 30.23
CA ASP A 276 17.22 10.80 30.68
C ASP A 276 17.17 10.70 32.22
N PRO A 277 16.45 9.70 32.75
CA PRO A 277 16.40 9.43 34.19
C PRO A 277 17.78 9.19 34.83
N MET A 278 18.80 8.80 34.07
CA MET A 278 20.14 8.53 34.59
C MET A 278 20.87 9.82 35.00
N THR A 279 20.62 10.92 34.28
CA THR A 279 21.27 12.21 34.59
C THR A 279 20.71 12.88 35.83
N GLN A 280 19.48 12.57 36.23
CA GLN A 280 18.72 13.27 37.27
C GLN A 280 18.55 14.79 37.00
N THR A 281 18.81 15.24 35.77
CA THR A 281 18.68 16.65 35.36
C THR A 281 17.48 16.84 34.45
N TYR A 282 16.81 18.00 34.56
CA TYR A 282 15.71 18.41 33.68
C TYR A 282 14.60 17.34 33.51
N LEU A 283 14.32 16.58 34.57
CA LEU A 283 13.29 15.54 34.54
C LEU A 283 11.90 16.14 34.60
N VAL A 284 10.98 15.68 33.76
CA VAL A 284 9.58 16.09 33.82
C VAL A 284 8.92 15.41 35.02
N ARG A 285 8.69 16.20 36.07
CA ARG A 285 8.03 15.74 37.30
C ARG A 285 6.50 15.82 37.19
N PRO A 286 5.75 15.08 38.01
CA PRO A 286 4.27 15.14 38.01
C PRO A 286 3.70 16.55 38.17
N GLU A 287 4.41 17.46 38.83
CA GLU A 287 4.00 18.87 38.95
C GLU A 287 3.98 19.61 37.61
N TYR A 288 4.98 19.40 36.76
CA TYR A 288 5.02 19.98 35.41
C TYR A 288 3.80 19.55 34.60
N LEU A 289 3.49 18.26 34.59
CA LEU A 289 2.33 17.71 33.88
C LEU A 289 1.00 18.25 34.44
N ARG A 290 0.87 18.37 35.76
CA ARG A 290 -0.31 18.98 36.39
C ARG A 290 -0.46 20.45 36.00
N ARG A 291 0.64 21.23 36.00
CA ARG A 291 0.63 22.65 35.63
C ARG A 291 0.30 22.84 34.15
N ALA A 292 0.94 22.08 33.26
CA ALA A 292 0.63 22.08 31.82
C ALA A 292 -0.84 21.73 31.56
N LYS A 293 -1.38 20.70 32.24
CA LYS A 293 -2.79 20.35 32.16
C LYS A 293 -3.70 21.50 32.62
N ALA A 294 -3.40 22.11 33.75
CA ALA A 294 -4.16 23.26 34.28
C ALA A 294 -4.13 24.48 33.34
N MET A 295 -3.08 24.63 32.53
CA MET A 295 -2.93 25.71 31.54
C MET A 295 -3.65 25.45 30.21
N GLY A 296 -4.23 24.26 30.00
CA GLY A 296 -4.86 23.93 28.72
C GLY A 296 -3.96 23.15 27.75
N TYR A 297 -2.73 22.81 28.15
CA TYR A 297 -1.77 22.07 27.31
C TYR A 297 -1.91 20.55 27.42
N LEU A 298 -1.60 19.86 26.33
CA LEU A 298 -1.32 18.43 26.29
C LEU A 298 0.20 18.24 26.47
N ALA A 299 0.61 17.21 27.19
CA ALA A 299 2.02 16.90 27.41
C ALA A 299 2.23 15.39 27.49
N GLY A 300 3.27 14.87 26.84
CA GLY A 300 3.62 13.46 26.88
C GLY A 300 5.10 13.23 26.57
N PRO A 301 5.71 12.15 27.10
CA PRO A 301 7.09 11.82 26.80
C PRO A 301 7.25 11.31 25.36
N TYR A 302 8.45 11.43 24.83
CA TYR A 302 8.93 10.60 23.73
C TYR A 302 9.19 9.18 24.24
N GLU A 303 8.80 8.20 23.45
CA GLU A 303 9.02 6.78 23.73
C GLU A 303 9.19 6.02 22.40
N ALA A 304 9.98 4.94 22.41
CA ALA A 304 10.20 4.09 21.25
C ALA A 304 10.16 2.61 21.64
N PHE A 305 9.55 1.78 20.78
CA PHE A 305 9.37 0.34 21.03
C PHE A 305 9.93 -0.56 19.93
N ASP A 306 10.66 0.02 19.00
CA ASP A 306 11.25 -0.61 17.81
C ASP A 306 12.75 -0.85 17.94
N ASN A 307 13.36 -0.48 19.07
CA ASN A 307 14.78 -0.70 19.35
C ASN A 307 15.01 -1.30 20.74
N ALA A 308 16.00 -2.16 20.84
CA ALA A 308 16.49 -2.68 22.11
C ALA A 308 18.01 -2.85 22.02
N GLN A 309 18.71 -2.38 23.06
CA GLN A 309 20.17 -2.31 23.11
C GLN A 309 20.70 -2.82 24.44
N ALA A 310 21.98 -3.19 24.46
CA ALA A 310 22.66 -3.51 25.72
C ALA A 310 22.74 -2.26 26.59
N ALA A 311 22.35 -2.36 27.86
CA ALA A 311 22.30 -1.21 28.78
C ALA A 311 23.61 -0.42 28.87
N ALA A 312 24.76 -1.10 28.76
CA ALA A 312 26.09 -0.48 28.86
C ALA A 312 26.44 0.41 27.65
N THR A 313 25.80 0.22 26.51
CA THR A 313 26.10 0.92 25.25
C THR A 313 24.87 1.59 24.65
N ALA A 314 23.74 1.58 25.35
CA ALA A 314 22.51 2.18 24.88
C ALA A 314 22.69 3.70 24.71
N ASP A 315 22.27 4.21 23.56
CA ASP A 315 22.28 5.64 23.23
C ASP A 315 21.12 6.41 23.91
N THR A 316 20.04 5.72 24.24
CA THR A 316 18.89 6.25 24.99
C THR A 316 18.38 5.26 26.05
N PRO A 317 17.92 5.74 27.22
CA PRO A 317 17.26 4.90 28.22
C PRO A 317 16.04 4.13 27.69
N SER A 318 15.32 4.68 26.70
CA SER A 318 14.16 4.01 26.07
C SER A 318 14.54 2.73 25.31
N ALA A 319 15.82 2.57 24.94
CA ALA A 319 16.32 1.38 24.27
C ALA A 319 16.77 0.28 25.26
N ILE A 320 16.60 0.46 26.57
CA ILE A 320 17.02 -0.52 27.58
C ILE A 320 15.81 -1.36 28.04
N TRP A 321 15.81 -2.63 27.65
CA TRP A 321 14.67 -3.54 27.87
C TRP A 321 14.94 -4.69 28.84
N GLY A 322 16.05 -4.63 29.58
CA GLY A 322 16.46 -5.68 30.50
C GLY A 322 16.60 -7.03 29.79
N ASP A 323 15.96 -8.07 30.33
CA ASP A 323 16.06 -9.45 29.85
C ASP A 323 15.47 -9.68 28.45
N LEU A 324 14.68 -8.72 27.92
CA LEU A 324 14.22 -8.77 26.53
C LEU A 324 15.37 -8.48 25.55
N TYR A 325 16.46 -7.83 25.95
CA TYR A 325 17.63 -7.71 25.11
C TYR A 325 18.66 -8.81 25.42
N PRO A 326 19.18 -9.56 24.43
CA PRO A 326 18.79 -9.58 23.02
C PRO A 326 17.73 -10.66 22.70
N ALA A 327 17.10 -11.26 23.71
CA ALA A 327 16.29 -12.48 23.57
C ALA A 327 14.93 -12.27 22.88
N GLY A 328 14.33 -11.09 23.05
CA GLY A 328 13.08 -10.67 22.42
C GLY A 328 13.27 -9.80 21.17
N CYS A 329 14.51 -9.61 20.71
CA CYS A 329 14.79 -8.87 19.49
C CYS A 329 14.58 -9.76 18.27
N ILE A 330 13.94 -9.20 17.23
CA ILE A 330 13.98 -9.78 15.88
C ILE A 330 15.38 -9.52 15.32
N ARG A 331 16.11 -10.59 15.00
CA ARG A 331 17.51 -10.54 14.54
C ARG A 331 17.63 -10.78 13.05
N ASP A 332 16.67 -11.53 12.48
CA ASP A 332 16.55 -11.73 11.05
C ASP A 332 15.07 -11.91 10.65
N ALA A 333 14.82 -12.10 9.35
CA ALA A 333 13.46 -12.22 8.82
C ALA A 333 12.64 -13.40 9.39
N LYS A 334 13.26 -14.34 10.10
CA LYS A 334 12.61 -15.51 10.72
C LYS A 334 12.30 -15.32 12.21
N GLY A 335 12.66 -14.17 12.78
CA GLY A 335 12.59 -13.91 14.23
C GLY A 335 13.98 -13.95 14.84
#